data_AF-A0A953UUL0-F1
#
_entry.id   AF-A0A953UUL0-F1
#
_cell.length_a   1.000
_cell.length_b   1.000
_cell.length_c   1.000
_cell.angle_alpha   90.00
_cell.angle_beta   90.00
_cell.angle_gamma   90.00
#
_symmetry.space_group_name_H-M   'P 1'
#
loop_
_entity.id
_entity.type
_entity.pdbx_description
1 polymer ?
#
loop_
_entity_poly.entity_id
_entity_poly.type
_entity_poly.pdbx_seq_one_letter_code
_entity_poly.pdbx_strand_id
1 'polypeptide(L)'
;MSRLREEMRVIPIGAWVTAIVLYVALVVLSWRVFIPHDEDFSSWPRWGLTLFTMVMPMFLAVYVLLVGYVAGDARRRGMRQVMWTLLAVFIPNAIGIILYFILREPLLVACRSCGTQVRQGFAFCSKCGTALAHACPACRSAVQPGWSHCTKCGARLEAGN
;
A
#
# COMPACT_ATOMS: atom_id res chain seq x y z
N MET A 1 16.07 12.60 -0.96
CA MET A 1 14.67 12.74 -0.45
C MET A 1 14.26 11.42 0.17
N SER A 2 13.71 11.41 1.38
CA SER A 2 13.49 10.19 2.16
C SER A 2 12.43 9.29 1.54
N ARG A 3 12.73 7.98 1.39
CA ARG A 3 11.86 6.91 0.86
C ARG A 3 10.43 6.94 1.42
N LEU A 4 10.28 7.38 2.67
CA LEU A 4 8.99 7.56 3.34
C LEU A 4 8.05 8.52 2.61
N ARG A 5 8.56 9.59 2.00
CA ARG A 5 7.75 10.57 1.27
C ARG A 5 7.14 9.97 -0.01
N GLU A 6 7.86 9.07 -0.66
CA GLU A 6 7.35 8.34 -1.83
C GLU A 6 6.28 7.32 -1.44
N GLU A 7 6.46 6.62 -0.32
CA GLU A 7 5.45 5.70 0.23
C GLU A 7 4.20 6.43 0.75
N MET A 8 4.32 7.67 1.23
CA MET A 8 3.15 8.46 1.64
C MET A 8 2.35 9.01 0.45
N ARG A 9 2.99 9.25 -0.71
CA ARG A 9 2.32 9.75 -1.93
C ARG A 9 1.33 8.73 -2.52
N VAL A 10 1.41 7.46 -2.11
CA VAL A 10 0.49 6.39 -2.51
C VAL A 10 -0.93 6.64 -2.03
N ILE A 11 -1.06 7.27 -0.86
CA ILE A 11 -2.32 7.43 -0.17
C ILE A 11 -3.09 8.61 -0.81
N PRO A 12 -4.33 8.40 -1.28
CA PRO A 12 -5.11 9.48 -1.88
C PRO A 12 -5.44 10.55 -0.83
N ILE A 13 -5.48 11.82 -1.24
CA ILE A 13 -5.84 12.96 -0.37
C ILE A 13 -7.20 12.72 0.32
N GLY A 14 -8.14 12.09 -0.39
CA GLY A 14 -9.44 11.72 0.18
C GLY A 14 -9.33 10.86 1.44
N ALA A 15 -8.39 9.90 1.49
CA ALA A 15 -8.20 9.05 2.67
C ALA A 15 -7.66 9.84 3.87
N TRP A 16 -6.77 10.81 3.64
CA TRP A 16 -6.30 11.73 4.69
C TRP A 16 -7.44 12.59 5.24
N VAL A 17 -8.25 13.18 4.34
CA VAL A 17 -9.41 13.98 4.74
C VAL A 17 -10.40 13.15 5.55
N THR A 18 -10.76 11.94 5.08
CA THR A 18 -11.65 11.04 5.81
C THR A 18 -11.10 10.67 7.19
N ALA A 19 -9.81 10.34 7.30
CA ALA A 19 -9.18 9.99 8.57
C ALA A 19 -9.20 11.17 9.57
N ILE A 20 -8.86 12.38 9.11
CA ILE A 20 -8.87 13.58 9.95
C ILE A 20 -10.30 13.93 10.40
N VAL A 21 -11.27 13.89 9.48
CA VAL A 21 -12.68 14.19 9.80
C VAL A 21 -13.22 13.22 10.83
N LEU A 22 -13.01 11.90 10.64
CA LEU A 22 -13.46 10.89 11.60
C LEU A 22 -12.77 11.03 12.95
N TYR A 23 -11.46 11.30 12.96
CA TYR A 23 -10.70 11.53 14.19
C TYR A 23 -11.26 12.71 14.98
N VAL A 24 -11.38 13.87 14.34
CA VAL A 24 -11.88 15.10 14.99
C VAL A 24 -13.33 14.90 15.43
N ALA A 25 -14.18 14.29 14.60
CA ALA A 25 -15.56 14.02 14.95
C ALA A 25 -15.69 13.14 16.19
N LEU A 26 -14.94 12.03 16.27
CA LEU A 26 -14.98 11.13 17.43
C LEU A 26 -14.44 11.80 18.69
N VAL A 27 -13.36 12.58 18.60
CA VAL A 27 -12.83 13.34 19.73
C VAL A 27 -13.88 14.36 20.21
N VAL A 28 -14.46 15.15 19.30
CA VAL A 28 -15.50 16.14 19.66
C VAL A 28 -16.73 15.47 20.27
N LEU A 29 -17.22 14.37 19.69
CA LEU A 29 -18.36 13.61 20.22
C LEU A 29 -18.06 13.04 21.62
N SER A 30 -16.84 12.53 21.84
CA SER A 30 -16.46 12.01 23.16
C SER A 30 -16.51 13.10 24.23
N TRP A 31 -15.97 14.30 23.95
CA TRP A 31 -15.96 15.43 24.86
C TRP A 31 -17.32 16.10 25.04
N ARG A 32 -18.14 16.16 23.98
CA ARG A 32 -19.42 16.88 23.99
C ARG A 32 -20.60 16.05 24.45
N VAL A 33 -20.56 14.73 24.27
CA VAL A 33 -21.74 13.85 24.45
C VAL A 33 -21.46 12.75 25.45
N PHE A 34 -20.42 11.93 25.24
CA PHE A 34 -20.17 10.76 26.10
C PHE A 34 -19.70 11.14 27.50
N ILE A 35 -18.64 11.95 27.62
CA ILE A 35 -18.04 12.32 28.91
C ILE A 35 -19.03 13.04 29.84
N PRO A 36 -19.88 13.98 29.37
CA PRO A 36 -20.84 14.64 30.25
C PRO A 36 -22.02 13.76 30.67
N HIS A 37 -22.34 12.70 29.92
CA HIS A 37 -23.56 11.94 30.12
C HIS A 37 -23.37 10.68 30.97
N ASP A 38 -22.19 10.06 30.92
CA ASP A 38 -21.89 8.84 31.69
C ASP A 38 -21.17 9.15 33.01
N GLU A 39 -21.80 8.79 34.13
CA GLU A 39 -21.24 8.95 35.48
C GLU A 39 -19.95 8.13 35.68
N ASP A 40 -19.84 6.97 35.02
CA ASP A 40 -18.66 6.09 35.10
C ASP A 40 -17.39 6.76 34.54
N PHE A 41 -17.48 7.47 33.41
CA PHE A 41 -16.33 8.13 32.78
C PHE A 41 -15.88 9.38 33.54
N SER A 42 -16.76 9.99 34.33
CA SER A 42 -16.43 11.15 35.18
C SER A 42 -15.53 10.78 36.37
N SER A 43 -15.64 9.55 36.87
CA SER A 43 -14.81 9.05 37.99
C SER A 43 -13.34 8.81 37.62
N TRP A 44 -13.05 8.71 36.32
CA TRP A 44 -11.69 8.46 35.82
C TRP A 44 -10.80 9.70 35.95
N PRO A 45 -9.49 9.52 36.21
CA PRO A 45 -8.56 10.64 36.22
C PRO A 45 -8.52 11.32 34.84
N ARG A 46 -8.46 12.66 34.83
CA ARG A 46 -8.52 13.48 33.60
C ARG A 46 -7.45 13.11 32.56
N TRP A 47 -6.28 12.66 33.00
CA TRP A 47 -5.21 12.20 32.11
C TRP A 47 -5.55 10.86 31.44
N GLY A 48 -6.26 9.96 32.14
CA GLY A 48 -6.70 8.68 31.58
C GLY A 48 -7.80 8.87 30.53
N LEU A 49 -8.73 9.77 30.81
CA LEU A 49 -9.82 10.10 29.90
C LEU A 49 -9.33 10.80 28.62
N THR A 50 -8.41 11.76 28.75
CA THR A 50 -7.77 12.43 27.60
C THR A 50 -6.96 11.45 26.74
N LEU A 51 -6.24 10.52 27.37
CA LEU A 51 -5.49 9.49 26.63
C LEU A 51 -6.43 8.54 25.89
N PHE A 52 -7.48 8.03 26.54
CA PHE A 52 -8.45 7.14 25.92
C PHE A 52 -9.15 7.79 24.71
N THR A 53 -9.60 9.04 24.87
CA THR A 53 -10.28 9.79 23.79
C THR A 53 -9.40 10.15 22.61
N MET A 54 -8.07 10.22 22.78
CA MET A 54 -7.13 10.45 21.68
C MET A 54 -6.66 9.14 21.03
N VAL A 55 -6.37 8.12 21.85
CA VAL A 55 -5.75 6.87 21.38
C VAL A 55 -6.73 6.00 20.60
N MET A 56 -7.98 5.86 21.05
CA MET A 56 -8.98 5.05 20.33
C MET A 56 -9.24 5.53 18.89
N PRO A 57 -9.57 6.82 18.64
CA PRO A 57 -9.75 7.30 17.28
C PRO A 57 -8.45 7.33 16.46
N MET A 58 -7.27 7.38 17.10
CA MET A 58 -5.98 7.24 16.39
C MET A 58 -5.87 5.89 15.68
N PHE A 59 -6.24 4.79 16.34
CA PHE A 59 -6.23 3.46 15.71
C PHE A 59 -7.17 3.37 14.52
N LEU A 60 -8.38 3.95 14.63
CA LEU A 60 -9.32 4.03 13.51
C LEU A 60 -8.76 4.88 12.36
N ALA A 61 -8.15 6.03 12.65
CA ALA A 61 -7.54 6.89 11.64
C ALA A 61 -6.40 6.16 10.89
N VAL A 62 -5.54 5.45 11.63
CA VAL A 62 -4.49 4.60 11.03
C VAL A 62 -5.10 3.52 10.15
N TYR A 63 -6.17 2.85 10.59
CA TYR A 63 -6.88 1.86 9.78
C TYR A 63 -7.44 2.45 8.48
N VAL A 64 -8.07 3.62 8.54
CA VAL A 64 -8.58 4.34 7.35
C VAL A 64 -7.45 4.68 6.38
N LEU A 65 -6.30 5.14 6.89
CA LEU A 65 -5.12 5.42 6.06
C LEU A 65 -4.55 4.14 5.42
N LEU A 66 -4.54 3.01 6.15
CA LEU A 66 -4.13 1.71 5.61
C LEU A 66 -5.07 1.25 4.47
N VAL A 67 -6.38 1.38 4.65
CA VAL A 67 -7.35 1.09 3.57
C VAL A 67 -7.12 2.02 2.38
N GLY A 68 -6.87 3.31 2.62
CA GLY A 68 -6.51 4.27 1.58
C GLY A 68 -5.21 3.91 0.85
N TYR A 69 -4.21 3.40 1.57
CA TYR A 69 -2.97 2.87 0.99
C TYR A 69 -3.24 1.68 0.07
N VAL A 70 -4.02 0.68 0.54
CA VAL A 70 -4.41 -0.48 -0.26
C VAL A 70 -5.13 -0.04 -1.55
N ALA A 71 -6.03 0.94 -1.44
CA ALA A 71 -6.75 1.50 -2.59
C ALA A 71 -5.81 2.12 -3.62
N GLY A 72 -4.87 2.96 -3.17
CA GLY A 72 -3.87 3.61 -4.02
C GLY A 72 -2.91 2.62 -4.65
N ASP A 73 -2.41 1.67 -3.86
CA ASP A 73 -1.43 0.68 -4.31
C ASP A 73 -2.05 -0.33 -5.30
N ALA A 74 -3.30 -0.77 -5.09
CA ALA A 74 -4.02 -1.63 -6.02
C ALA A 74 -4.22 -0.98 -7.38
N ARG A 75 -4.53 0.33 -7.41
CA ARG A 75 -4.67 1.10 -8.64
C ARG A 75 -3.36 1.15 -9.44
N ARG A 76 -2.22 1.32 -8.78
CA ARG A 76 -0.90 1.38 -9.44
C ARG A 76 -0.42 0.04 -9.99
N ARG A 77 -0.88 -1.06 -9.39
CA ARG A 77 -0.61 -2.43 -9.85
C ARG A 77 -1.58 -2.89 -10.95
N GLY A 78 -2.55 -2.06 -11.33
CA GLY A 78 -3.59 -2.39 -12.32
C GLY A 78 -4.54 -3.51 -11.88
N MET A 79 -4.60 -3.80 -10.57
CA MET A 79 -5.56 -4.75 -10.01
C MET A 79 -6.91 -4.07 -9.81
N ARG A 80 -8.02 -4.85 -9.76
CA ARG A 80 -9.37 -4.31 -9.53
C ARG A 80 -9.47 -3.71 -8.11
N GLN A 81 -9.23 -2.41 -8.02
CA GLN A 81 -9.12 -1.64 -6.77
C GLN A 81 -10.28 -1.90 -5.81
N VAL A 82 -11.52 -1.78 -6.29
CA VAL A 82 -12.73 -1.87 -5.47
C VAL A 82 -12.81 -3.20 -4.72
N MET A 83 -12.48 -4.31 -5.38
CA MET A 83 -12.52 -5.63 -4.75
C MET A 83 -11.53 -5.73 -3.58
N TRP A 84 -10.30 -5.27 -3.77
CA TRP A 84 -9.27 -5.30 -2.73
C TRP A 84 -9.57 -4.35 -1.57
N THR A 85 -10.15 -3.19 -1.84
CA THR A 85 -10.59 -2.29 -0.77
C THR A 85 -11.77 -2.84 0.01
N LEU A 86 -12.74 -3.48 -0.66
CA LEU A 86 -13.85 -4.14 0.02
C LEU A 86 -13.34 -5.30 0.88
N LEU A 87 -12.42 -6.11 0.36
CA LEU A 87 -11.76 -7.17 1.12
C LEU A 87 -11.07 -6.61 2.38
N ALA A 88 -10.33 -5.51 2.25
CA ALA A 88 -9.64 -4.86 3.36
C ALA A 88 -10.60 -4.29 4.42
N VAL A 89 -11.76 -3.79 4.02
CA VAL A 89 -12.74 -3.14 4.91
C VAL A 89 -13.64 -4.15 5.63
N PHE A 90 -14.15 -5.15 4.92
CA PHE A 90 -15.21 -6.04 5.42
C PHE A 90 -14.68 -7.29 6.11
N ILE A 91 -13.43 -7.70 5.84
CA ILE A 91 -12.85 -8.84 6.55
C ILE A 91 -12.28 -8.35 7.90
N PRO A 92 -12.77 -8.88 9.03
CA PRO A 92 -12.36 -8.44 10.36
C PRO A 92 -10.89 -8.75 10.65
N ASN A 93 -10.39 -8.16 11.75
CA ASN A 93 -9.04 -8.41 12.28
C ASN A 93 -7.90 -8.10 11.29
N ALA A 94 -8.11 -7.14 10.38
CA ALA A 94 -7.14 -6.76 9.34
C ALA A 94 -6.71 -7.90 8.40
N ILE A 95 -7.42 -9.04 8.38
CA ILE A 95 -7.10 -10.18 7.50
C ILE A 95 -7.13 -9.77 6.03
N GLY A 96 -8.09 -8.94 5.62
CA GLY A 96 -8.15 -8.43 4.25
C GLY A 96 -6.92 -7.61 3.84
N ILE A 97 -6.35 -6.84 4.78
CA ILE A 97 -5.11 -6.08 4.57
C ILE A 97 -3.92 -7.05 4.44
N ILE A 98 -3.83 -8.04 5.32
CA ILE A 98 -2.76 -9.05 5.28
C ILE A 98 -2.80 -9.82 3.95
N LEU A 99 -3.99 -10.30 3.55
CA LEU A 99 -4.18 -11.00 2.27
C LEU A 99 -3.77 -10.15 1.08
N TYR A 100 -4.09 -8.85 1.09
CA TYR A 100 -3.65 -7.93 0.05
C TYR A 100 -2.13 -7.89 -0.07
N PHE A 101 -1.40 -7.76 1.05
CA PHE A 101 0.06 -7.69 1.02
C PHE A 101 0.72 -8.99 0.54
N ILE A 102 0.11 -10.14 0.81
CA ILE A 102 0.58 -11.45 0.34
C ILE A 102 0.31 -11.62 -1.16
N LEU A 103 -0.86 -11.20 -1.65
CA LEU A 103 -1.33 -11.46 -3.01
C LEU A 103 -1.05 -10.33 -4.01
N ARG A 104 -0.33 -9.27 -3.60
CA ARG A 104 -0.08 -8.10 -4.45
C ARG A 104 0.78 -8.44 -5.68
N GLU A 105 0.31 -8.06 -6.86
CA GLU A 105 1.07 -8.19 -8.10
C GLU A 105 2.22 -7.17 -8.21
N PRO A 106 3.30 -7.43 -8.97
CA PRO A 106 4.34 -6.43 -9.22
C PRO A 106 3.78 -5.15 -9.86
N LEU A 107 4.44 -4.02 -9.63
CA LEU A 107 4.02 -2.72 -10.18
C LEU A 107 4.04 -2.74 -11.72
N LEU A 108 3.22 -1.89 -12.34
CA LEU A 108 3.22 -1.71 -13.80
C LEU A 108 4.22 -0.62 -14.19
N VAL A 109 4.97 -0.86 -15.26
CA VAL A 109 5.90 0.08 -15.89
C VAL A 109 5.51 0.30 -17.35
N ALA A 110 5.57 1.55 -17.81
CA ALA A 110 5.31 1.89 -19.20
C ALA A 110 6.54 1.60 -20.06
N CYS A 111 6.34 0.93 -21.20
CA CYS A 111 7.40 0.75 -22.18
C CYS A 111 7.81 2.10 -22.80
N ARG A 112 9.11 2.41 -22.82
CA ARG A 112 9.64 3.67 -23.38
C ARG A 112 9.43 3.82 -24.89
N SER A 113 9.31 2.71 -25.62
CA SER A 113 9.15 2.75 -27.08
C SER A 113 7.70 2.81 -27.54
N CYS A 114 6.78 2.10 -26.86
CA CYS A 114 5.39 1.96 -27.33
C CYS A 114 4.32 2.37 -26.31
N GLY A 115 4.70 2.77 -25.10
CA GLY A 115 3.79 3.21 -24.03
C GLY A 115 2.95 2.11 -23.38
N THR A 116 3.07 0.85 -23.81
CA THR A 116 2.27 -0.25 -23.23
C THR A 116 2.68 -0.53 -21.79
N GLN A 117 1.70 -0.76 -20.92
CA GLN A 117 1.96 -1.14 -19.53
C GLN A 117 2.36 -2.61 -19.44
N VAL A 118 3.53 -2.85 -18.85
CA VAL A 118 4.09 -4.18 -18.63
C VAL A 118 4.39 -4.33 -17.15
N ARG A 119 4.17 -5.52 -16.58
CA ARG A 119 4.53 -5.80 -15.19
C ARG A 119 6.05 -5.68 -14.98
N GLN A 120 6.46 -5.14 -13.84
CA GLN A 120 7.87 -5.16 -13.43
C GLN A 120 8.37 -6.60 -13.34
N GLY A 121 9.62 -6.81 -13.78
CA GLY A 121 10.25 -8.13 -13.81
C GLY A 121 10.22 -8.83 -15.18
N PHE A 122 9.53 -8.28 -16.19
CA PHE A 122 9.64 -8.76 -17.57
C PHE A 122 10.86 -8.17 -18.28
N ALA A 123 11.58 -9.00 -19.06
CA ALA A 123 12.80 -8.58 -19.77
C ALA A 123 12.49 -7.76 -21.03
N PHE A 124 11.36 -8.06 -21.67
CA PHE A 124 10.95 -7.49 -22.95
C PHE A 124 9.49 -7.06 -22.88
N CYS A 125 9.14 -6.05 -23.68
CA CYS A 125 7.76 -5.63 -23.85
C CYS A 125 6.97 -6.68 -24.64
N SER A 126 5.80 -7.08 -24.13
CA SER A 126 4.90 -8.03 -24.78
C SER A 126 4.30 -7.53 -26.10
N LYS A 127 4.32 -6.21 -26.36
CA LYS A 127 3.76 -5.60 -27.57
C LYS A 127 4.81 -5.32 -28.64
N CYS A 128 5.94 -4.69 -28.29
CA CYS A 128 6.94 -4.23 -29.27
C CYS A 128 8.30 -4.94 -29.17
N GLY A 129 8.51 -5.83 -28.19
CA GLY A 129 9.76 -6.56 -28.02
C GLY A 129 10.95 -5.72 -27.53
N THR A 130 10.79 -4.42 -27.24
CA THR A 130 11.87 -3.60 -26.68
C THR A 130 12.30 -4.14 -25.31
N ALA A 131 13.61 -4.19 -25.08
CA ALA A 131 14.19 -4.58 -23.79
C ALA A 131 13.81 -3.57 -22.69
N LEU A 132 13.25 -4.08 -21.60
CA LEU A 132 12.86 -3.33 -20.40
C LEU A 132 13.86 -3.51 -19.25
N ALA A 133 14.57 -4.66 -19.23
CA ALA A 133 15.59 -5.01 -18.25
C ALA A 133 16.72 -5.79 -18.95
N HIS A 134 17.82 -6.01 -18.23
CA HIS A 134 18.85 -6.94 -18.71
C HIS A 134 18.24 -8.33 -18.92
N ALA A 135 18.60 -8.95 -20.03
CA ALA A 135 18.10 -10.25 -20.42
C ALA A 135 19.25 -11.25 -20.53
N CYS A 136 18.99 -12.50 -20.18
CA CYS A 136 19.96 -13.58 -20.38
C CYS A 136 20.24 -13.77 -21.89
N PRO A 137 21.51 -13.84 -22.32
CA PRO A 137 21.85 -14.02 -23.75
C PRO A 137 21.39 -15.37 -24.31
N ALA A 138 21.30 -16.40 -23.47
CA ALA A 138 20.91 -17.74 -23.89
C ALA A 138 19.38 -17.91 -24.02
N CYS A 139 18.61 -17.53 -22.99
CA CYS A 139 17.16 -17.81 -22.94
C CYS A 139 16.26 -16.58 -22.98
N ARG A 140 16.82 -15.36 -23.04
CA ARG A 140 16.08 -14.09 -23.07
C ARG A 140 15.12 -13.87 -21.89
N SER A 141 15.37 -14.51 -20.75
CA SER A 141 14.64 -14.23 -19.50
C SER A 141 15.22 -13.02 -18.79
N ALA A 142 14.41 -12.38 -17.92
CA ALA A 142 14.83 -11.20 -17.18
C ALA A 142 15.87 -11.59 -16.13
N VAL A 143 16.92 -10.78 -16.01
CA VAL A 143 17.98 -10.98 -15.02
C VAL A 143 18.19 -9.71 -14.22
N GLN A 144 18.49 -9.86 -12.93
CA GLN A 144 18.77 -8.73 -12.05
C GLN A 144 20.26 -8.39 -12.05
N PRO A 145 20.64 -7.13 -11.78
CA PRO A 145 22.04 -6.74 -11.60
C PRO A 145 22.68 -7.55 -10.47
N GLY A 146 23.90 -8.05 -10.70
CA GLY A 146 24.65 -8.83 -9.71
C GLY A 146 24.38 -10.34 -9.69
N TRP A 147 23.49 -10.85 -10.53
CA TRP A 147 23.32 -12.30 -10.70
C TRP A 147 24.47 -12.90 -11.51
N SER A 148 25.03 -14.02 -11.06
CA SER A 148 26.08 -14.76 -11.78
C SER A 148 25.54 -15.78 -12.77
N HIS A 149 24.32 -16.29 -12.54
CA HIS A 149 23.68 -17.31 -13.37
C HIS A 149 22.19 -17.00 -13.57
N CYS A 150 21.65 -17.39 -14.72
CA CYS A 150 20.24 -17.24 -15.03
C CYS A 150 19.38 -18.26 -14.25
N THR A 151 18.36 -17.79 -13.54
CA THR A 151 17.42 -18.67 -12.77
C THR A 151 16.51 -19.52 -13.64
N LYS A 152 16.36 -19.22 -14.94
CA LYS A 152 15.56 -20.01 -15.88
C LYS A 152 16.34 -21.09 -16.62
N CYS A 153 17.55 -20.79 -17.09
CA CYS A 153 18.31 -21.71 -17.95
C CYS A 153 19.69 -22.11 -17.40
N GLY A 154 20.13 -21.54 -16.28
CA GLY A 154 21.44 -21.84 -15.69
C GLY A 154 22.65 -21.23 -16.41
N ALA A 155 22.46 -20.54 -17.53
CA ALA A 155 23.58 -19.91 -18.25
C ALA A 155 24.28 -18.85 -17.38
N ARG A 156 25.62 -18.84 -17.45
CA ARG A 156 26.44 -17.82 -16.79
C ARG A 156 26.12 -16.44 -17.39
N LEU A 157 25.86 -15.49 -16.52
CA LEU A 157 25.66 -14.09 -16.89
C LEU A 157 27.03 -13.43 -16.79
N GLU A 158 27.64 -13.13 -17.93
CA GLU A 158 28.84 -12.31 -18.00
C GLU A 158 28.49 -10.98 -17.32
N ALA A 159 29.22 -10.62 -16.25
CA ALA A 159 29.10 -9.30 -15.63
C ALA A 159 29.53 -8.27 -16.68
N GLY A 160 28.57 -7.62 -17.32
CA GLY A 160 28.86 -6.59 -18.32
C GLY A 160 29.67 -5.48 -17.67
N ASN A 161 30.86 -5.23 -18.22
CA ASN A 161 31.67 -4.02 -18.01
C ASN A 161 30.84 -2.74 -18.19
#